data_AF-A0A1I8CEM3-F1
#
_entry.id   AF-A0A1I8CEM3-F1
#
_cell.length_a   1.000
_cell.length_b   1.000
_cell.length_c   1.000
_cell.angle_alpha   90.00
_cell.angle_beta   90.00
_cell.angle_gamma   90.00
#
_symmetry.space_group_name_H-M   'P 1'
#
loop_
_entity.id
_entity.type
_entity.pdbx_description
1 polymer ?
#
loop_
_entity_poly.entity_id
_entity_poly.type
_entity_poly.pdbx_seq_one_letter_code
_entity_poly.pdbx_strand_id
1 'polypeptide(L)'
;MDYYIFKPNFTYLLELMTCVTATTQIMFSLSLGQGCGISLSFYNRKNQVAFYDALIIMMADTCMYLFGGSVVFSILGFLVKKTNRPIESVVTSGHSLAFITYPEASSILRYGSIWGFLYYFVLYLIGVSTQICGIECFHSGIFDSFKSTRNKKGIWIIVVVGACFVLGLKTSTTFQ
;
A
#
# COMPACT_ATOMS: atom_id res chain seq x y z
N MET A 1 8.69 -13.61 19.37
CA MET A 1 7.27 -13.30 19.12
C MET A 1 6.62 -12.58 20.32
N ASP A 2 7.24 -12.59 21.51
CA ASP A 2 6.73 -11.88 22.71
C ASP A 2 7.03 -10.38 22.81
N TYR A 3 7.65 -9.80 21.77
CA TYR A 3 7.98 -8.38 21.75
C TYR A 3 6.93 -7.63 20.92
N TYR A 4 6.07 -6.90 21.64
CA TYR A 4 5.14 -5.84 21.19
C TYR A 4 3.74 -6.19 20.67
N ILE A 5 3.52 -7.14 19.76
CA ILE A 5 2.16 -7.32 19.17
C ILE A 5 1.10 -7.72 20.22
N PHE A 6 1.48 -8.55 21.19
CA PHE A 6 0.54 -9.14 22.15
C PHE A 6 0.55 -8.48 23.54
N LYS A 7 1.15 -7.30 23.71
CA LYS A 7 1.04 -6.48 24.93
C LYS A 7 0.18 -5.23 24.67
N PRO A 8 -1.16 -5.37 24.63
CA PRO A 8 -2.04 -4.23 24.41
C PRO A 8 -1.96 -3.27 25.61
N ASN A 9 -1.66 -2.01 25.35
CA ASN A 9 -1.82 -0.94 26.35
C ASN A 9 -3.14 -0.21 26.05
N PHE A 10 -4.15 -0.51 26.86
CA PHE A 10 -5.51 0.03 26.70
C PHE A 10 -5.62 1.52 27.01
N THR A 11 -4.61 2.13 27.63
CA THR A 11 -4.57 3.57 27.91
C THR A 11 -4.62 4.39 26.61
N TYR A 12 -3.99 3.88 25.54
CA TYR A 12 -3.97 4.55 24.24
C TYR A 12 -5.32 4.53 23.52
N LEU A 13 -6.29 3.70 23.94
CA LEU A 13 -7.64 3.69 23.33
C LEU A 13 -8.48 4.91 23.70
N LEU A 14 -8.23 5.51 24.86
CA LEU A 14 -8.93 6.71 25.32
C LEU A 14 -8.28 8.00 24.79
N GLU A 15 -7.10 7.89 24.18
CA GLU A 15 -6.38 9.01 23.62
C GLU A 15 -6.92 9.35 22.23
N LEU A 16 -7.49 10.55 22.09
CA LEU A 16 -8.10 11.03 20.84
C LEU A 16 -7.13 10.96 19.65
N MET A 17 -5.86 11.31 19.87
CA MET A 17 -4.84 11.32 18.82
C MET A 17 -4.59 9.92 18.26
N THR A 18 -4.64 8.88 19.10
CA THR A 18 -4.52 7.48 18.67
C THR A 18 -5.70 7.06 17.80
N CYS A 19 -6.92 7.42 18.19
CA CYS A 19 -8.11 7.15 17.38
C CYS A 19 -8.05 7.86 16.02
N VAL A 20 -7.69 9.15 16.00
CA VAL A 20 -7.56 9.92 14.75
C VAL A 20 -6.51 9.31 13.82
N THR A 21 -5.37 8.89 14.37
CA THR A 21 -4.30 8.23 13.60
C THR A 21 -4.77 6.89 13.04
N ALA A 22 -5.47 6.07 13.84
CA ALA A 22 -6.01 4.80 13.40
C ALA A 22 -7.06 4.97 12.29
N THR A 23 -7.99 5.93 12.44
CA THR A 23 -8.98 6.24 11.41
C THR A 23 -8.31 6.74 10.12
N THR A 24 -7.32 7.62 10.22
CA THR A 24 -6.57 8.13 9.06
C THR A 24 -5.86 7.00 8.33
N GLN A 25 -5.26 6.06 9.08
CA GLN A 25 -4.60 4.89 8.50
C GLN A 25 -5.58 4.01 7.71
N ILE A 26 -6.76 3.74 8.26
CA ILE A 26 -7.81 2.95 7.58
C ILE A 26 -8.34 3.69 6.35
N MET A 27 -8.56 5.01 6.44
CA MET A 27 -9.00 5.82 5.29
C MET A 27 -7.97 5.83 4.17
N PHE A 28 -6.69 5.94 4.51
CA PHE A 28 -5.60 5.89 3.53
C PHE A 28 -5.47 4.50 2.90
N SER A 29 -5.54 3.46 3.72
CA SER A 29 -5.49 2.05 3.31
C SER A 29 -6.58 1.72 2.27
N LEU A 30 -7.84 1.97 2.61
CA LEU A 30 -8.99 1.71 1.74
C LEU A 30 -9.12 2.75 0.61
N SER A 31 -8.23 3.75 0.57
CA SER A 31 -8.26 4.87 -0.38
C SER A 31 -9.62 5.56 -0.42
N LEU A 32 -10.26 5.72 0.75
CA LEU A 32 -11.59 6.31 0.87
C LEU A 32 -11.53 7.78 0.43
N GLY A 33 -12.42 8.15 -0.49
CA GLY A 33 -12.49 9.51 -1.04
C GLY A 33 -11.67 9.74 -2.32
N GLN A 34 -10.87 8.78 -2.78
CA GLN A 34 -10.12 8.89 -4.06
C GLN A 34 -10.94 8.56 -5.31
N GLY A 35 -12.24 8.22 -5.18
CA GLY A 35 -13.14 7.94 -6.30
C GLY A 35 -12.90 6.60 -7.02
N CYS A 36 -11.90 5.83 -6.59
CA CYS A 36 -11.54 4.55 -7.18
C CYS A 36 -12.59 3.46 -7.00
N GLY A 37 -13.10 3.30 -5.78
CA GLY A 37 -14.18 2.35 -5.51
C GLY A 37 -15.45 2.69 -6.30
N ILE A 38 -15.74 3.99 -6.48
CA ILE A 38 -16.90 4.46 -7.27
C ILE A 38 -16.69 4.13 -8.74
N SER A 39 -15.50 4.43 -9.28
CA SER A 39 -15.13 4.13 -10.67
C SER A 39 -15.26 2.63 -10.96
N LEU A 40 -14.77 1.79 -10.05
CA LEU A 40 -14.85 0.34 -10.17
C LEU A 40 -16.30 -0.17 -10.06
N SER A 41 -17.12 0.47 -9.23
CA SER A 41 -18.54 0.11 -9.03
C SER A 41 -19.37 0.30 -10.30
N PHE A 42 -18.99 1.20 -11.21
CA PHE A 42 -19.67 1.35 -12.51
C PHE A 42 -19.49 0.13 -13.42
N TYR A 43 -18.46 -0.69 -13.20
CA TYR A 43 -18.28 -1.96 -13.90
C TYR A 43 -19.09 -3.11 -13.27
N ASN A 44 -19.73 -2.89 -12.11
CA ASN A 44 -20.54 -3.91 -11.46
C ASN A 44 -21.89 -4.10 -12.19
N ARG A 45 -22.49 -5.28 -12.05
CA ARG A 45 -23.83 -5.54 -12.61
C ARG A 45 -24.87 -4.71 -11.84
N LYS A 46 -25.79 -4.08 -12.56
CA LYS A 46 -26.80 -3.15 -11.99
C LYS A 46 -27.71 -3.74 -10.89
N ASN A 47 -27.85 -5.06 -10.82
CA ASN A 47 -28.68 -5.75 -9.82
C ASN A 47 -27.88 -6.34 -8.65
N GLN A 48 -26.56 -6.14 -8.60
CA GLN A 48 -25.74 -6.60 -7.48
C GLN A 48 -25.78 -5.58 -6.35
N VAL A 49 -25.88 -6.08 -5.12
CA VAL A 49 -25.90 -5.23 -3.92
C VAL A 49 -24.46 -4.89 -3.56
N ALA A 50 -24.03 -3.67 -3.89
CA ALA A 50 -22.66 -3.19 -3.68
C ALA A 50 -22.17 -3.27 -2.21
N PHE A 51 -23.10 -3.36 -1.26
CA PHE A 51 -22.77 -3.53 0.17
C PHE A 51 -21.98 -4.81 0.46
N TYR A 52 -22.35 -5.94 -0.15
CA TYR A 52 -21.65 -7.21 0.08
C TYR A 52 -20.26 -7.19 -0.54
N ASP A 53 -20.10 -6.60 -1.72
CA ASP A 53 -18.80 -6.42 -2.37
C ASP A 53 -17.89 -5.55 -1.51
N ALA A 54 -18.40 -4.42 -1.00
CA ALA A 54 -17.66 -3.54 -0.11
C ALA A 54 -17.24 -4.24 1.20
N LEU A 55 -18.13 -5.05 1.78
CA LEU A 55 -17.84 -5.81 3.00
C LEU A 55 -16.76 -6.88 2.78
N ILE A 56 -16.80 -7.59 1.64
CA ILE A 56 -15.75 -8.55 1.27
C ILE A 56 -14.40 -7.83 1.09
N ILE A 57 -14.39 -6.67 0.43
CA ILE A 57 -13.16 -5.87 0.24
C ILE A 57 -12.57 -5.45 1.59
N MET A 58 -13.39 -4.91 2.50
CA MET A 58 -12.92 -4.50 3.83
C MET A 58 -12.36 -5.66 4.65
N MET A 59 -13.03 -6.83 4.62
CA MET A 59 -12.55 -8.02 5.30
C MET A 59 -11.24 -8.53 4.70
N ALA A 60 -11.14 -8.59 3.37
CA ALA A 60 -9.95 -9.04 2.67
C ALA A 60 -8.75 -8.12 2.95
N ASP A 61 -8.96 -6.81 2.94
CA ASP A 61 -7.96 -5.79 3.27
C ASP A 61 -7.44 -5.93 4.71
N THR A 62 -8.35 -6.07 5.68
CA THR A 62 -7.99 -6.30 7.08
C THR A 62 -7.18 -7.60 7.25
N CYS A 63 -7.63 -8.69 6.61
CA CYS A 63 -6.93 -9.98 6.64
C CYS A 63 -5.52 -9.88 6.04
N MET A 64 -5.36 -9.15 4.93
CA MET A 64 -4.07 -8.95 4.29
C MET A 64 -3.10 -8.17 5.20
N TYR A 65 -3.58 -7.16 5.93
CA TYR A 65 -2.74 -6.46 6.91
C TYR A 65 -2.34 -7.32 8.09
N LEU A 66 -3.24 -8.13 8.63
CA LEU A 66 -2.92 -9.03 9.73
C LEU A 66 -1.86 -10.06 9.30
N PHE A 67 -2.04 -10.63 8.11
CA PHE A 67 -1.08 -11.57 7.54
C PHE A 67 0.26 -10.91 7.24
N GLY A 68 0.25 -9.78 6.51
CA GLY A 68 1.44 -9.02 6.15
C GLY A 68 2.22 -8.56 7.38
N GLY A 69 1.55 -7.99 8.38
CA GLY A 69 2.15 -7.59 9.65
C GLY A 69 2.81 -8.78 10.36
N SER A 70 2.12 -9.91 10.46
CA SER A 70 2.68 -11.13 11.06
C SER A 70 3.95 -11.60 10.36
N VAL A 71 3.98 -11.57 9.02
CA VAL A 71 5.17 -11.91 8.22
C VAL A 71 6.32 -10.93 8.47
N VAL A 72 6.03 -9.62 8.49
CA VAL A 72 7.02 -8.56 8.77
C VAL A 72 7.67 -8.78 10.14
N PHE A 73 6.86 -8.91 11.18
CA PHE A 73 7.37 -9.09 12.54
C PHE A 73 8.10 -10.41 12.74
N SER A 74 7.74 -11.47 11.99
CA SER A 74 8.46 -12.75 12.01
C SER A 74 9.89 -12.61 11.48
N ILE A 75 10.04 -11.97 10.32
CA ILE A 75 11.35 -11.75 9.67
C ILE A 75 12.20 -10.81 10.52
N LEU A 76 11.60 -9.75 11.06
CA LEU A 76 12.27 -8.80 11.92
C LEU A 76 12.76 -9.44 13.23
N GLY A 77 11.93 -10.29 13.84
CA GLY A 77 12.31 -11.06 15.04
C GLY A 77 13.46 -12.04 14.75
N PHE A 78 13.47 -12.66 13.57
CA PHE A 78 14.59 -13.49 13.13
C PHE A 78 15.89 -12.66 12.95
N LEU A 79 15.79 -11.48 12.33
CA LEU A 79 16.91 -10.58 12.11
C LEU A 79 17.53 -10.11 13.44
N VAL A 80 16.70 -9.63 14.38
CA VAL A 80 17.14 -9.19 15.72
C VAL A 80 17.87 -10.31 16.45
N LYS A 81 17.34 -11.53 16.41
CA LYS A 81 17.95 -12.71 17.06
C LYS A 81 19.29 -13.11 16.44
N LYS A 82 19.48 -12.90 15.14
CA LYS A 82 20.72 -13.24 14.44
C LYS A 82 21.80 -12.15 14.57
N THR A 83 21.41 -10.89 14.50
CA THR A 83 22.33 -9.75 14.49
C THR A 83 22.60 -9.19 15.89
N ASN A 84 21.90 -9.66 16.94
CA ASN A 84 22.01 -9.17 18.32
C ASN A 84 21.83 -7.63 18.45
N ARG A 85 21.00 -7.04 17.58
CA ARG A 85 20.67 -5.61 17.60
C ARG A 85 19.28 -5.39 18.18
N PRO A 86 19.02 -4.28 18.91
CA PRO A 86 17.69 -3.99 19.41
C PRO A 86 16.69 -3.72 18.26
N ILE A 87 15.42 -4.07 18.46
CA ILE A 87 14.37 -3.94 17.43
C ILE A 87 14.16 -2.49 16.97
N GLU A 88 14.40 -1.53 17.87
CA GLU A 88 14.31 -0.09 17.59
C GLU A 88 15.33 0.37 16.55
N SER A 89 16.50 -0.29 16.48
CA SER A 89 17.53 0.04 15.49
C SER A 89 17.20 -0.46 14.08
N VAL A 90 16.25 -1.40 13.94
CA VAL A 90 15.87 -2.02 12.66
C VAL A 90 14.50 -1.53 12.15
N VAL A 91 13.73 -0.82 12.99
CA VAL A 91 12.42 -0.22 12.64
C VAL A 91 12.46 1.29 12.82
N THR A 92 12.98 2.01 11.83
CA THR A 92 13.06 3.48 11.83
C THR A 92 11.98 4.14 10.99
N SER A 93 11.70 3.61 9.79
CA SER A 93 10.65 4.13 8.91
C SER A 93 10.16 3.03 7.97
N GLY A 94 8.96 3.18 7.38
CA GLY A 94 8.44 2.22 6.41
C GLY A 94 9.35 2.05 5.17
N HIS A 95 9.98 3.13 4.72
CA HIS A 95 10.93 3.10 3.60
C HIS A 95 12.23 2.37 3.97
N SER A 96 12.85 2.73 5.10
CA SER A 96 14.06 2.06 5.58
C SER A 96 13.80 0.59 5.87
N LEU A 97 12.65 0.26 6.44
CA LEU A 97 12.24 -1.12 6.68
C LEU A 97 12.22 -1.89 5.35
N ALA A 98 11.53 -1.36 4.34
CA ALA A 98 11.36 -2.04 3.07
C ALA A 98 12.65 -2.17 2.25
N PHE A 99 13.48 -1.13 2.19
CA PHE A 99 14.63 -1.08 1.28
C PHE A 99 15.99 -1.32 1.94
N ILE A 100 16.07 -1.41 3.27
CA ILE A 100 17.31 -1.66 4.00
C ILE A 100 17.17 -2.93 4.84
N THR A 101 16.22 -2.94 5.78
CA THR A 101 16.08 -4.02 6.77
C THR A 101 15.67 -5.36 6.12
N TYR A 102 14.75 -5.33 5.16
CA TYR A 102 14.28 -6.53 4.47
C TYR A 102 15.33 -7.19 3.56
N PRO A 103 16.06 -6.43 2.72
CA PRO A 103 17.19 -6.96 1.97
C PRO A 103 18.27 -7.55 2.89
N GLU A 104 18.61 -6.86 3.98
CA GLU A 104 19.54 -7.37 5.01
C GLU A 104 19.07 -8.73 5.55
N ALA A 105 17.79 -8.81 5.96
CA ALA A 105 17.21 -10.06 6.46
C ALA A 105 17.20 -11.18 5.41
N SER A 106 16.91 -10.86 4.15
CA SER A 106 16.89 -11.85 3.06
C SER A 106 18.26 -12.45 2.81
N SER A 107 19.34 -11.66 2.92
CA SER A 107 20.72 -12.11 2.68
C SER A 107 21.21 -13.18 3.68
N ILE A 108 20.63 -13.21 4.88
CA ILE A 108 21.00 -14.14 5.97
C ILE A 108 20.30 -15.50 5.80
N LEU A 109 19.24 -15.59 4.97
CA LEU A 109 18.51 -16.82 4.72
C LEU A 109 19.27 -17.75 3.76
N ARG A 110 19.10 -19.07 3.92
CA ARG A 110 19.83 -20.13 3.17
C ARG A 110 19.63 -20.11 1.64
N TYR A 111 18.72 -19.26 1.13
CA TYR A 111 18.48 -18.98 -0.30
C TYR A 111 18.16 -17.49 -0.53
N GLY A 112 18.97 -16.60 0.05
CA GLY A 112 18.66 -15.18 0.12
C GLY A 112 18.28 -14.50 -1.19
N SER A 113 18.90 -14.88 -2.32
CA SER A 113 18.59 -14.32 -3.64
C SER A 113 17.14 -14.58 -4.08
N ILE A 114 16.58 -15.77 -3.79
CA ILE A 114 15.19 -16.10 -4.15
C ILE A 114 14.22 -15.30 -3.28
N TRP A 115 14.50 -15.22 -1.98
CA TRP A 115 13.66 -14.48 -1.03
C TRP A 115 13.67 -12.98 -1.29
N GLY A 116 14.85 -12.42 -1.62
CA GLY A 116 14.98 -11.02 -2.02
C GLY A 116 14.22 -10.72 -3.31
N PHE A 117 14.33 -11.58 -4.33
CA PHE A 117 13.57 -11.44 -5.57
C PHE A 117 12.05 -11.48 -5.31
N LEU A 118 11.55 -12.47 -4.58
CA LEU A 118 10.13 -12.60 -4.27
C LEU A 118 9.61 -11.39 -3.49
N TYR A 119 10.39 -10.89 -2.54
CA TYR A 119 10.04 -9.71 -1.76
C TYR A 119 9.84 -8.47 -2.65
N TYR A 120 10.82 -8.17 -3.50
CA TYR A 120 10.72 -7.05 -4.43
C TYR A 120 9.66 -7.26 -5.50
N PHE A 121 9.42 -8.50 -5.92
CA PHE A 121 8.35 -8.82 -6.86
C PHE A 121 6.96 -8.54 -6.25
N VAL A 122 6.74 -8.91 -4.99
CA VAL A 122 5.51 -8.56 -4.27
C VAL A 122 5.38 -7.05 -4.10
N LEU A 123 6.44 -6.35 -3.70
CA LEU A 123 6.43 -4.88 -3.62
C LEU A 123 6.07 -4.24 -4.97
N TYR A 124 6.63 -4.76 -6.06
CA TYR A 124 6.34 -4.32 -7.41
C TYR A 124 4.87 -4.54 -7.78
N LEU A 125 4.31 -5.73 -7.51
CA LEU A 125 2.90 -6.02 -7.79
C LEU A 125 1.95 -5.12 -7.01
N ILE A 126 2.25 -4.84 -5.72
CA ILE A 126 1.47 -3.90 -4.90
C ILE A 126 1.56 -2.47 -5.47
N GLY A 127 2.75 -2.04 -5.88
CA GLY A 127 2.93 -0.74 -6.54
C GLY A 127 2.17 -0.64 -7.86
N VAL A 128 2.30 -1.63 -8.76
CA VAL A 128 1.64 -1.60 -10.07
C VAL A 128 0.12 -1.61 -9.94
N SER A 129 -0.43 -2.47 -9.08
CA SER A 129 -1.89 -2.56 -8.88
C SER A 129 -2.49 -1.25 -8.37
N THR A 130 -1.82 -0.58 -7.42
CA THR A 130 -2.27 0.73 -6.91
C THR A 130 -2.17 1.82 -7.97
N GLN A 131 -1.12 1.83 -8.79
CA GLN A 131 -0.98 2.79 -9.89
C GLN A 131 -2.04 2.61 -10.99
N ILE A 132 -2.34 1.35 -11.38
CA ILE A 132 -3.41 1.06 -12.34
C ILE A 132 -4.75 1.59 -11.82
N CYS A 133 -5.05 1.33 -10.54
CA CYS A 133 -6.23 1.85 -9.89
C CYS A 133 -6.26 3.39 -9.97
N GLY A 134 -5.21 4.07 -9.50
CA GLY A 134 -5.16 5.54 -9.50
C GLY A 134 -5.36 6.18 -10.88
N ILE A 135 -4.78 5.60 -11.94
CA ILE A 135 -4.99 6.05 -13.32
C ILE A 135 -6.46 5.91 -13.72
N GLU A 136 -7.11 4.78 -13.40
CA GLU A 136 -8.51 4.55 -13.73
C GLU A 136 -9.45 5.55 -13.01
N CYS A 137 -9.14 5.92 -11.76
CA CYS A 137 -9.93 6.89 -10.99
C CYS A 137 -9.81 8.29 -11.56
N PHE A 138 -8.57 8.71 -11.84
CA PHE A 138 -8.29 10.00 -12.45
C PHE A 138 -8.94 10.12 -13.83
N HIS A 139 -8.81 9.05 -14.63
CA HIS A 139 -9.45 8.94 -15.93
C HIS A 139 -10.97 9.06 -15.80
N SER A 140 -11.60 8.21 -14.98
CA SER A 140 -13.06 8.22 -14.79
C SER A 140 -13.58 9.57 -14.33
N GLY A 141 -12.88 10.28 -13.43
CA GLY A 141 -13.24 11.63 -12.99
C GLY A 141 -13.22 12.68 -14.12
N ILE A 142 -12.22 12.63 -15.02
CA ILE A 142 -12.15 13.53 -16.19
C ILE A 142 -13.28 13.24 -17.18
N PHE A 143 -13.57 11.97 -17.46
CA PHE A 143 -14.64 11.60 -18.41
C PHE A 143 -16.03 11.91 -17.90
N ASP A 144 -16.25 11.84 -16.59
CA ASP A 144 -17.54 12.22 -15.99
C ASP A 144 -17.73 13.75 -16.03
N SER A 145 -16.65 14.51 -15.85
CA SER A 145 -16.66 15.98 -15.91
C SER A 145 -16.81 16.54 -17.33
N PHE A 146 -16.17 15.92 -18.34
CA PHE A 146 -16.14 16.42 -19.72
C PHE A 146 -16.61 15.37 -20.74
N LYS A 147 -17.91 15.35 -21.04
CA LYS A 147 -18.53 14.44 -22.03
C LYS A 147 -17.94 14.54 -23.44
N SER A 148 -17.42 15.71 -23.84
CA SER A 148 -16.81 15.94 -25.17
C SER A 148 -15.47 15.19 -25.36
N THR A 149 -14.79 14.87 -24.26
CA THR A 149 -13.47 14.22 -24.27
C THR A 149 -13.55 12.71 -24.56
N ARG A 150 -14.74 12.11 -24.47
CA ARG A 150 -14.99 10.65 -24.58
C ARG A 150 -14.45 10.00 -25.86
N ASN A 151 -14.45 10.74 -26.97
CA ASN A 151 -14.03 10.24 -28.29
C ASN A 151 -12.50 10.28 -28.51
N LYS A 152 -11.72 10.89 -27.60
CA LYS A 152 -10.24 11.00 -27.70
C LYS A 152 -9.52 10.36 -26.51
N LYS A 153 -10.10 9.31 -25.94
CA LYS A 153 -9.61 8.62 -24.73
C LYS A 153 -8.10 8.35 -24.71
N GLY A 154 -7.58 7.69 -25.75
CA GLY A 154 -6.16 7.31 -25.82
C GLY A 154 -5.20 8.50 -25.79
N ILE A 155 -5.56 9.61 -26.43
CA ILE A 155 -4.70 10.82 -26.50
C ILE A 155 -4.58 11.46 -25.12
N TRP A 156 -5.69 11.57 -24.38
CA TRP A 156 -5.68 12.16 -23.04
C TRP A 156 -4.91 11.30 -22.03
N ILE A 157 -4.98 9.98 -22.14
CA ILE A 157 -4.18 9.07 -21.32
C ILE A 157 -2.68 9.32 -21.56
N ILE A 158 -2.25 9.41 -22.82
CA ILE A 158 -0.85 9.66 -23.17
C ILE A 158 -0.39 11.03 -22.65
N VAL A 159 -1.23 12.07 -22.75
CA VAL A 159 -0.91 13.41 -22.25
C VAL A 159 -0.74 13.42 -20.73
N VAL A 160 -1.65 12.79 -19.99
CA VAL A 160 -1.58 12.74 -18.51
C VAL A 160 -0.39 11.92 -18.06
N VAL A 161 -0.18 10.73 -18.62
CA VAL A 161 0.97 9.88 -18.29
C VAL A 161 2.28 10.56 -18.65
N GLY A 162 2.34 11.22 -19.81
CA GLY A 162 3.50 12.01 -20.25
C GLY A 162 3.80 13.18 -19.30
N ALA A 163 2.77 13.91 -18.86
CA ALA A 163 2.93 14.97 -17.87
C ALA A 163 3.42 14.44 -16.52
N CYS A 164 2.84 13.35 -16.02
CA CYS A 164 3.29 12.69 -14.79
C CYS A 164 4.74 12.17 -14.91
N PHE A 165 5.14 11.66 -16.08
CA PHE A 165 6.52 11.22 -16.33
C PHE A 165 7.51 12.39 -16.28
N VAL A 166 7.17 13.52 -16.92
CA VAL A 166 8.03 14.73 -16.89
C VAL A 166 8.14 15.31 -15.49
N LEU A 167 7.05 15.31 -14.72
CA LEU A 167 7.09 15.72 -13.31
C LEU A 167 7.91 14.73 -12.46
N GLY A 168 7.76 13.43 -12.71
CA GLY A 168 8.52 12.37 -12.05
C GLY A 168 10.03 12.48 -12.30
N LEU A 169 10.44 12.87 -13.51
CA LEU A 169 11.85 13.12 -13.84
C LEU A 169 12.50 14.18 -12.93
N LYS A 170 11.74 15.21 -12.52
CA LYS A 170 12.24 16.23 -11.58
C LYS A 170 12.47 15.66 -10.18
N THR A 171 11.62 14.75 -9.72
CA THR A 171 11.81 14.08 -8.43
C THR A 171 12.95 13.08 -8.45
N SER A 172 13.18 12.38 -9.57
CA SER A 172 14.28 11.41 -9.71
C SER A 172 15.66 12.05 -9.77
N THR A 173 15.75 13.33 -10.14
CA THR A 173 17.03 14.07 -10.23
C THR A 173 17.47 14.69 -8.92
N THR A 174 16.63 14.68 -7.88
CA THR A 174 16.90 15.30 -6.56
C THR A 174 17.00 14.26 -5.44
N PHE A 175 17.69 13.15 -5.68
CA PHE A 175 18.16 12.25 -4.61
C PHE A 175 19.59 12.64 -4.25
N GLN A 176 19.74 13.67 -3.41
CA GLN A 176 20.89 13.90 -2.54
C GLN A 176 20.42 13.88 -1.10
#